data_AF-A0ABD3J6P1-F1
#
_entry.id   AF-A0ABD3J6P1-F1
#
_cell.length_a   1.000
_cell.length_b   1.000
_cell.length_c   1.000
_cell.angle_alpha   90.00
_cell.angle_beta   90.00
_cell.angle_gamma   90.00
#
_symmetry.space_group_name_H-M   'P 1'
#
loop_
_entity.id
_entity.type
_entity.pdbx_description
1 polymer ?
#
loop_
_entity_poly.entity_id
_entity_poly.type
_entity_poly.pdbx_seq_one_letter_code
_entity_poly.pdbx_strand_id
1 'polypeptide(L)'
;MSSSSITCSRFAIIAAAAVLLQSLGLSLFIFGFFPTKPALSGVRGPESFRAPWPNGVGNDSAAALPPEELKQLYQELSEISPPFDRLILMVVDGLPAEFVLGRDNKPPREAFVEAMPYTQSLLADGFAVGYRAKAAPPTVTMPCLKAMVSGAIGGFLDVALNFNTQALQDDNIIGQFFWTGRKMVMHGDDTWLKLFPGSFIRHDGVSSFFVKDTVQVDQNVSRHLDEELCRDDWDLLILHYLGLDHVGHLGGRNRYTLLHCNT
;
A
#
# COMPACT_ATOMS: atom_id res chain seq x y z
N MET A 1 38.38 6.64 55.27
CA MET A 1 37.76 6.40 53.94
C MET A 1 37.63 7.76 53.26
N SER A 2 38.54 8.09 52.34
CA SER A 2 38.54 9.38 51.65
C SER A 2 37.49 9.35 50.54
N SER A 3 36.39 10.07 50.70
CA SER A 3 35.47 10.32 49.59
C SER A 3 36.13 11.33 48.65
N SER A 4 36.74 10.85 47.58
CA SER A 4 37.25 11.72 46.53
C SER A 4 36.08 12.48 45.91
N SER A 5 35.94 13.78 46.20
CA SER A 5 34.93 14.61 45.57
C SER A 5 35.26 14.74 44.08
N ILE A 6 34.35 14.28 43.24
CA ILE A 6 34.50 14.42 41.79
C ILE A 6 34.42 15.91 41.48
N THR A 7 35.51 16.48 40.98
CA THR A 7 35.54 17.89 40.56
C THR A 7 34.54 18.11 39.43
N CYS A 8 33.84 19.25 39.45
CA CYS A 8 32.78 19.60 38.50
C CYS A 8 33.22 19.39 37.02
N SER A 9 34.49 19.67 36.68
CA SER A 9 35.01 19.43 35.32
C SER A 9 35.11 17.95 34.95
N ARG A 10 35.48 17.06 35.89
CA ARG A 10 35.54 15.61 35.65
C ARG A 10 34.15 15.03 35.45
N PHE A 11 33.17 15.50 36.22
CA PHE A 11 31.77 15.13 36.03
C PHE A 11 31.24 15.60 34.66
N ALA A 12 31.54 16.83 34.25
CA ALA A 12 31.16 17.35 32.94
C ALA A 12 31.77 16.55 31.78
N ILE A 13 33.05 16.16 31.90
CA ILE A 13 33.73 15.32 30.89
C ILE A 13 33.07 13.93 30.80
N ILE A 14 32.78 13.30 31.94
CA ILE A 14 32.12 11.99 31.97
C ILE A 14 30.70 12.07 31.38
N ALA A 15 29.95 13.12 31.72
CA ALA A 15 28.61 13.34 31.16
C ALA A 15 28.67 13.57 29.64
N ALA A 16 29.59 14.39 29.16
CA ALA A 16 29.79 14.61 27.72
C ALA A 16 30.18 13.32 26.99
N ALA A 17 31.07 12.52 27.57
CA ALA A 17 31.46 11.22 27.01
C ALA A 17 30.29 10.22 26.98
N ALA A 18 29.45 10.19 28.03
CA ALA A 18 28.26 9.34 28.07
C ALA A 18 27.24 9.75 27.00
N VAL A 19 27.02 11.05 26.80
CA VAL A 19 26.13 11.56 25.74
C VAL A 19 26.67 11.20 24.35
N LEU A 20 27.97 11.33 24.12
CA LEU A 20 28.61 10.93 22.86
C LEU A 20 28.51 9.42 22.61
N LEU A 21 28.70 8.60 23.64
CA LEU A 21 28.53 7.16 23.52
C LEU A 21 27.06 6.79 23.21
N GLN A 22 26.11 7.48 23.85
CA GLN A 22 24.69 7.26 23.64
C GLN A 22 24.23 7.72 22.26
N SER A 23 24.75 8.84 21.75
CA SER A 23 24.46 9.30 20.39
C SER A 23 25.09 8.37 19.34
N LEU A 24 26.31 7.87 19.57
CA LEU A 24 26.95 6.88 18.71
C LEU A 24 26.18 5.56 18.71
N GLY A 25 25.76 5.08 19.88
CA GLY A 25 24.95 3.86 20.02
C GLY A 25 23.59 4.00 19.32
N LEU A 26 22.93 5.15 19.48
CA LEU A 26 21.69 5.46 18.77
C LEU A 26 21.91 5.50 17.25
N SER A 27 23.00 6.10 16.78
CA SER A 27 23.35 6.13 15.36
C SER A 27 23.56 4.72 14.80
N LEU A 28 24.39 3.90 15.47
CA LEU A 28 24.62 2.50 15.06
C LEU A 28 23.32 1.68 15.08
N PHE A 29 22.44 1.91 16.05
CA PHE A 29 21.12 1.27 16.09
C PHE A 29 20.25 1.71 14.91
N ILE A 30 20.13 3.02 14.64
CA ILE A 30 19.29 3.52 13.55
C ILE A 30 19.77 3.01 12.20
N PHE A 31 21.07 3.09 11.91
CA PHE A 31 21.62 2.68 10.62
C PHE A 31 21.86 1.18 10.48
N GLY A 32 22.01 0.44 11.59
CA GLY A 32 22.28 -1.00 11.57
C GLY A 32 21.04 -1.88 11.76
N PHE A 33 20.06 -1.43 12.54
CA PHE A 33 18.83 -2.20 12.82
C PHE A 33 17.75 -1.97 11.77
N PHE A 34 17.63 -0.74 11.24
CA PHE A 34 16.67 -0.45 10.18
C PHE A 34 17.34 -0.62 8.82
N PRO A 35 16.91 -1.60 8.00
CA PRO A 35 17.47 -1.78 6.67
C PRO A 35 17.13 -0.57 5.80
N THR A 36 18.12 0.26 5.49
CA THR A 36 18.05 1.22 4.39
C THR A 36 18.34 0.47 3.11
N LYS A 37 17.31 -0.06 2.45
CA LYS A 37 17.50 -0.50 1.07
C LYS A 37 17.66 0.76 0.23
N PRO A 38 18.78 0.97 -0.49
CA PRO A 38 18.81 2.00 -1.49
C PRO A 38 17.73 1.62 -2.52
N ALA A 39 16.64 2.38 -2.55
CA ALA A 39 15.73 2.33 -3.68
C ALA A 39 16.57 2.68 -4.91
N LEU A 40 16.50 1.83 -5.94
CA LEU A 40 17.13 2.17 -7.21
C LEU A 40 16.46 3.47 -7.68
N SER A 41 17.25 4.54 -7.79
CA SER A 41 16.73 5.83 -8.23
C SER A 41 16.33 5.71 -9.69
N GLY A 42 15.07 5.98 -9.99
CA GLY A 42 14.55 5.95 -11.35
C GLY A 42 13.14 5.40 -11.38
N VAL A 43 12.36 5.89 -12.34
CA VAL A 43 11.07 5.32 -12.72
C VAL A 43 11.32 4.51 -13.98
N ARG A 44 10.67 3.35 -14.13
CA ARG A 44 10.66 2.64 -15.41
C ARG A 44 10.18 3.59 -16.51
N GLY A 45 11.06 3.95 -17.43
CA GLY A 45 10.77 4.90 -18.49
C GLY A 45 10.36 4.21 -19.81
N PRO A 46 10.12 5.01 -20.87
CA PRO A 46 9.74 4.54 -22.21
C PRO A 46 10.69 3.49 -22.79
N GLU A 47 11.97 3.54 -22.44
CA GLU A 47 13.01 2.59 -22.85
C GLU A 47 12.73 1.16 -22.39
N SER A 48 12.03 1.01 -21.26
CA SER A 48 11.63 -0.30 -20.74
C SER A 48 10.50 -0.94 -21.54
N PHE A 49 9.84 -0.16 -22.40
CA PHE A 49 8.85 -0.62 -23.36
C PHE A 49 9.45 -0.83 -24.75
N ARG A 50 10.78 -0.92 -24.89
CA ARG A 50 11.45 -1.23 -26.15
C ARG A 50 12.17 -2.57 -26.08
N ALA A 51 12.18 -3.30 -27.18
CA ALA A 51 13.00 -4.50 -27.31
C ALA A 51 14.49 -4.14 -27.15
N PRO A 52 15.32 -5.03 -26.54
CA PRO A 52 16.76 -4.83 -26.45
C PRO A 52 17.35 -4.60 -27.85
N TRP A 53 18.11 -3.52 -28.03
CA TRP A 53 18.71 -3.20 -29.32
C TRP A 53 19.77 -4.25 -29.68
N PRO A 54 19.79 -4.79 -30.91
CA PRO A 54 20.74 -5.83 -31.32
C PRO A 54 22.21 -5.43 -31.14
N ASN A 55 22.52 -4.13 -31.17
CA ASN A 55 23.90 -3.60 -31.19
C ASN A 55 24.20 -2.57 -30.09
N GLY A 56 23.33 -2.41 -29.08
CA GLY A 56 23.59 -1.55 -27.91
C GLY A 56 23.72 -0.04 -28.13
N VAL A 57 23.51 0.47 -29.36
CA VAL A 57 23.54 1.91 -29.66
C VAL A 57 22.11 2.43 -29.71
N GLY A 58 21.54 2.75 -28.55
CA GLY A 58 20.26 3.45 -28.44
C GLY A 58 20.46 4.96 -28.62
N ASN A 59 19.61 5.60 -29.42
CA ASN A 59 19.59 7.06 -29.49
C ASN A 59 18.77 7.58 -28.29
N ASP A 60 19.47 7.95 -27.21
CA ASP A 60 18.88 8.37 -25.91
C ASP A 60 18.07 9.67 -25.97
N SER A 61 17.96 10.29 -27.15
CA SER A 61 17.21 11.53 -27.39
C SER A 61 15.78 11.28 -27.90
N ALA A 62 15.11 10.23 -27.42
CA ALA A 62 13.73 9.99 -27.79
C ALA A 62 12.79 10.84 -26.92
N ALA A 63 12.08 11.77 -27.54
CA ALA A 63 10.96 12.47 -26.93
C ALA A 63 9.99 11.45 -26.27
N ALA A 64 9.37 11.85 -25.15
CA ALA A 64 8.38 11.02 -24.46
C ALA A 64 7.31 10.59 -25.47
N LEU A 65 7.17 9.28 -25.67
CA LEU A 65 6.20 8.71 -26.60
C LEU A 65 4.77 9.05 -26.13
N PRO A 66 3.82 9.26 -27.05
CA PRO A 66 2.41 9.39 -26.70
C PRO A 66 1.92 8.18 -25.88
N PRO A 67 0.98 8.36 -24.94
CA PRO A 67 0.48 7.27 -24.11
C PRO A 67 -0.08 6.06 -24.87
N GLU A 68 -0.75 6.31 -26.01
CA GLU A 68 -1.30 5.24 -26.86
C GLU A 68 -0.21 4.36 -27.49
N GLU A 69 0.91 4.96 -27.90
CA GLU A 69 2.06 4.21 -28.43
C GLU A 69 2.73 3.38 -27.33
N LEU A 70 2.84 3.92 -26.10
CA LEU A 70 3.35 3.17 -24.95
C LEU A 70 2.44 1.98 -24.60
N LYS A 71 1.12 2.15 -24.67
CA LYS A 71 0.14 1.08 -24.44
C LYS A 71 0.29 -0.03 -25.48
N GLN A 72 0.47 0.31 -26.75
CA GLN A 72 0.72 -0.67 -27.82
C GLN A 72 2.05 -1.41 -27.60
N LEU A 73 3.14 -0.69 -27.35
CA LEU A 73 4.45 -1.29 -27.09
C LEU A 73 4.42 -2.27 -25.91
N TYR A 74 3.68 -1.93 -24.83
CA TYR A 74 3.50 -2.84 -23.71
C TYR A 74 2.77 -4.13 -24.09
N GLN A 75 1.73 -4.03 -24.93
CA GLN A 75 0.99 -5.19 -25.42
C GLN A 75 1.81 -6.06 -26.38
N GLU A 76 2.62 -5.44 -27.23
CA GLU A 76 3.54 -6.16 -28.12
C GLU A 76 4.61 -6.91 -27.33
N LEU A 77 5.21 -6.27 -26.33
CA LEU A 77 6.24 -6.88 -25.47
C LEU A 77 5.70 -7.93 -24.52
N SER A 78 4.46 -7.80 -24.06
CA SER A 78 3.89 -8.79 -23.13
C SER A 78 3.66 -10.13 -23.82
N GLU A 79 3.52 -10.14 -25.14
CA GLU A 79 3.10 -11.30 -25.96
C GLU A 79 1.81 -11.99 -25.45
N ILE A 80 1.07 -11.31 -24.57
CA ILE A 80 -0.09 -11.83 -23.87
C ILE A 80 -1.28 -10.94 -24.22
N SER A 81 -2.26 -11.52 -24.91
CA SER A 81 -3.56 -10.89 -25.10
C SER A 81 -4.25 -10.76 -23.74
N PRO A 82 -4.70 -9.56 -23.32
CA PRO A 82 -5.39 -9.40 -22.05
C PRO A 82 -6.72 -10.18 -22.10
N PRO A 83 -6.97 -11.09 -21.14
CA PRO A 83 -8.24 -11.82 -21.08
C PRO A 83 -9.40 -10.95 -20.57
N PHE A 84 -9.09 -9.79 -19.99
CA PHE A 84 -10.06 -8.84 -19.42
C PHE A 84 -9.68 -7.41 -19.82
N ASP A 85 -10.70 -6.58 -20.08
CA ASP A 85 -10.51 -5.18 -20.47
C ASP A 85 -10.34 -4.23 -19.27
N ARG A 86 -10.83 -4.64 -18.10
CA ARG A 86 -10.94 -3.79 -16.90
C ARG A 86 -10.50 -4.53 -15.64
N LEU A 87 -9.87 -3.80 -14.72
CA LEU A 87 -9.42 -4.31 -13.43
C LEU A 87 -10.09 -3.56 -12.27
N ILE A 88 -10.60 -4.30 -11.28
CA ILE A 88 -11.04 -3.73 -10.01
C ILE A 88 -10.04 -4.15 -8.93
N LEU A 89 -9.40 -3.15 -8.30
CA LEU A 89 -8.56 -3.34 -7.12
C LEU A 89 -9.37 -2.98 -5.87
N MET A 90 -9.86 -3.99 -5.17
CA MET A 90 -10.60 -3.82 -3.92
C MET A 90 -9.67 -4.05 -2.72
N VAL A 91 -9.55 -3.03 -1.87
CA VAL A 91 -8.80 -3.05 -0.61
C VAL A 91 -9.80 -2.95 0.54
N VAL A 92 -9.73 -3.90 1.47
CA VAL A 92 -10.51 -3.89 2.70
C VAL A 92 -9.54 -3.77 3.87
N ASP A 93 -9.49 -2.61 4.50
CA ASP A 93 -8.54 -2.34 5.57
C ASP A 93 -8.87 -3.18 6.82
N GLY A 94 -7.81 -3.61 7.50
CA GLY A 94 -7.92 -4.42 8.72
C GLY A 94 -8.51 -5.82 8.55
N LEU A 95 -8.74 -6.34 7.33
CA LEU A 95 -9.27 -7.69 7.10
C LEU A 95 -8.15 -8.76 7.18
N PRO A 96 -8.05 -9.55 8.27
CA PRO A 96 -7.01 -10.55 8.39
C PRO A 96 -7.30 -11.73 7.46
N ALA A 97 -6.29 -12.20 6.73
CA ALA A 97 -6.42 -13.35 5.83
C ALA A 97 -6.94 -14.63 6.54
N GLU A 98 -6.77 -14.74 7.86
CA GLU A 98 -7.29 -15.86 8.64
C GLU A 98 -8.82 -15.89 8.78
N PHE A 99 -9.52 -14.77 8.54
CA PHE A 99 -10.98 -14.74 8.57
C PHE A 99 -11.57 -15.38 7.31
N VAL A 100 -10.85 -15.31 6.18
CA VAL A 100 -11.30 -15.86 4.90
C VAL A 100 -10.69 -17.23 4.64
N LEU A 101 -9.38 -17.38 4.85
CA LEU A 101 -8.60 -18.56 4.46
C LEU A 101 -8.27 -19.49 5.63
N GLY A 102 -8.68 -19.16 6.85
CA GLY A 102 -8.31 -19.92 8.05
C GLY A 102 -6.84 -19.77 8.46
N ARG A 103 -6.31 -20.64 9.31
CA ARG A 103 -4.93 -20.53 9.83
C ARG A 103 -4.35 -21.92 10.12
N ASP A 104 -3.05 -22.09 9.90
CA ASP A 104 -2.30 -23.33 10.22
C ASP A 104 -2.96 -24.58 9.60
N ASN A 105 -3.34 -24.48 8.32
CA ASN A 105 -4.07 -25.49 7.55
C ASN A 105 -5.45 -25.88 8.12
N LYS A 106 -6.01 -25.07 9.01
CA LYS A 106 -7.39 -25.20 9.49
C LYS A 106 -8.30 -24.23 8.75
N PRO A 107 -9.55 -24.61 8.44
CA PRO A 107 -10.51 -23.71 7.83
C PRO A 107 -10.82 -22.52 8.74
N PRO A 108 -11.38 -21.41 8.19
CA PRO A 108 -11.93 -20.33 8.98
C PRO A 108 -13.03 -20.83 9.93
N ARG A 109 -13.29 -20.09 11.01
CA ARG A 109 -14.37 -20.43 11.94
C ARG A 109 -15.73 -20.30 11.24
N GLU A 110 -16.70 -21.12 11.62
CA GLU A 110 -18.05 -21.13 11.05
C GLU A 110 -18.67 -19.71 11.04
N ALA A 111 -18.57 -18.96 12.14
CA ALA A 111 -19.07 -17.59 12.20
C ALA A 111 -18.47 -16.65 11.12
N PHE A 112 -17.22 -16.86 10.69
CA PHE A 112 -16.61 -16.08 9.61
C PHE A 112 -17.02 -16.57 8.23
N VAL A 113 -17.29 -17.87 8.08
CA VAL A 113 -17.84 -18.45 6.85
C VAL A 113 -19.25 -17.89 6.63
N GLU A 114 -20.08 -17.92 7.66
CA GLU A 114 -21.46 -17.40 7.64
C GLU A 114 -21.52 -15.89 7.43
N ALA A 115 -20.51 -15.14 7.89
CA ALA A 115 -20.44 -13.70 7.68
C ALA A 115 -20.00 -13.29 6.26
N MET A 116 -19.36 -14.19 5.50
CA MET A 116 -18.87 -13.92 4.13
C MET A 116 -19.26 -15.03 3.14
N PRO A 117 -20.56 -15.36 3.01
CA PRO A 117 -21.01 -16.55 2.28
C PRO A 117 -20.67 -16.46 0.79
N TYR A 118 -20.75 -15.27 0.20
CA TYR A 118 -20.41 -15.04 -1.21
C TYR A 118 -18.92 -15.24 -1.50
N THR A 119 -18.04 -14.71 -0.66
CA THR A 119 -16.60 -14.93 -0.81
C THR A 119 -16.24 -16.40 -0.66
N GLN A 120 -16.89 -17.09 0.29
CA GLN A 120 -16.67 -18.52 0.51
C GLN A 120 -17.18 -19.37 -0.65
N SER A 121 -18.32 -19.04 -1.25
CA SER A 121 -18.83 -19.76 -2.43
C SER A 121 -17.89 -19.60 -3.63
N LEU A 122 -17.38 -18.39 -3.89
CA LEU A 122 -16.41 -18.16 -4.97
C LEU A 122 -15.14 -19.00 -4.82
N LEU A 123 -14.64 -19.16 -3.58
CA LEU A 123 -13.49 -20.00 -3.29
C LEU A 123 -13.81 -21.49 -3.45
N ALA A 124 -14.98 -21.94 -2.97
CA ALA A 124 -15.41 -23.33 -3.05
C ALA A 124 -15.67 -23.80 -4.49
N ASP A 125 -16.26 -22.92 -5.31
CA ASP A 125 -16.62 -23.20 -6.71
C ASP A 125 -15.43 -23.06 -7.67
N GLY A 126 -14.27 -22.59 -7.18
CA GLY A 126 -13.06 -22.40 -7.98
C GLY A 126 -13.05 -21.15 -8.86
N PHE A 127 -13.99 -20.21 -8.63
CA PHE A 127 -14.01 -18.90 -9.30
C PHE A 127 -13.06 -17.88 -8.66
N ALA A 128 -12.54 -18.18 -7.46
CA ALA A 128 -11.54 -17.36 -6.77
C ALA A 128 -10.37 -18.20 -6.27
N VAL A 129 -9.20 -17.58 -6.17
CA VAL A 129 -8.00 -18.18 -5.59
C VAL A 129 -7.51 -17.32 -4.43
N GLY A 130 -7.37 -17.94 -3.25
CA GLY A 130 -6.92 -17.27 -2.04
C GLY A 130 -5.40 -17.35 -1.85
N TYR A 131 -4.77 -16.21 -1.56
CA TYR A 131 -3.35 -16.13 -1.19
C TYR A 131 -3.16 -15.42 0.14
N ARG A 132 -2.12 -15.79 0.88
CA ARG A 132 -1.74 -15.12 2.13
C ARG A 132 -0.54 -14.21 1.90
N ALA A 133 -0.80 -12.91 1.82
CA ALA A 133 0.26 -11.90 1.88
C ALA A 133 0.73 -11.69 3.33
N LYS A 134 2.03 -11.49 3.52
CA LYS A 134 2.63 -11.12 4.82
C LYS A 134 3.09 -9.67 4.75
N ALA A 135 2.42 -8.79 5.48
CA ALA A 135 2.85 -7.40 5.63
C ALA A 135 3.99 -7.30 6.65
N ALA A 136 5.04 -6.54 6.31
CA ALA A 136 6.09 -6.19 7.25
C ALA A 136 5.60 -5.06 8.19
N PRO A 137 6.01 -5.03 9.47
CA PRO A 137 5.76 -3.89 10.35
C PRO A 137 6.41 -2.59 9.80
N PRO A 138 5.79 -1.41 9.98
CA PRO A 138 4.51 -1.15 10.65
C PRO A 138 3.29 -1.45 9.76
N THR A 139 2.27 -2.10 10.32
CA THR A 139 0.99 -2.39 9.63
C THR A 139 0.05 -1.18 9.69
N VAL A 140 0.49 -0.07 9.09
CA VAL A 140 -0.31 1.15 8.94
C VAL A 140 -0.72 1.27 7.47
N THR A 141 -1.92 1.79 7.20
CA THR A 141 -2.53 1.88 5.86
C THR A 141 -1.58 2.47 4.82
N MET A 142 -1.05 3.68 5.04
CA MET A 142 -0.19 4.35 4.03
C MET A 142 1.10 3.56 3.70
N PRO A 143 1.92 3.11 4.68
CA PRO A 143 3.07 2.24 4.40
C PRO A 143 2.71 0.96 3.65
N CYS A 144 1.60 0.31 4.01
CA CYS A 144 1.16 -0.91 3.33
C CYS A 144 0.72 -0.64 1.88
N LEU A 145 0.01 0.46 1.62
CA LEU A 145 -0.33 0.88 0.26
C LEU A 145 0.93 1.16 -0.58
N LYS A 146 1.91 1.90 -0.03
CA LYS A 146 3.19 2.15 -0.71
C LYS A 146 3.91 0.85 -1.06
N ALA A 147 3.96 -0.11 -0.14
CA ALA A 147 4.58 -1.41 -0.39
C ALA A 147 3.82 -2.23 -1.45
N MET A 148 2.48 -2.20 -1.43
CA MET A 148 1.63 -2.93 -2.37
C MET A 148 1.83 -2.45 -3.81
N VAL A 149 1.85 -1.13 -4.03
CA VAL A 149 1.90 -0.54 -5.38
C VAL A 149 3.30 -0.47 -5.97
N SER A 150 4.35 -0.39 -5.14
CA SER A 150 5.76 -0.35 -5.59
C SER A 150 6.43 -1.72 -5.58
N GLY A 151 5.90 -2.68 -4.82
CA GLY A 151 6.59 -3.94 -4.52
C GLY A 151 7.78 -3.78 -3.57
N ALA A 152 8.03 -2.58 -3.04
CA ALA A 152 9.11 -2.32 -2.09
C ALA A 152 8.76 -2.82 -0.69
N ILE A 153 9.78 -3.27 0.05
CA ILE A 153 9.65 -3.54 1.48
C ILE A 153 9.83 -2.20 2.18
N GLY A 154 8.73 -1.62 2.69
CA GLY A 154 8.79 -0.37 3.45
C GLY A 154 9.60 -0.56 4.74
N GLY A 155 10.73 0.13 4.87
CA GLY A 155 11.47 0.20 6.13
C GLY A 155 10.79 1.19 7.10
N PHE A 156 10.92 0.97 8.41
CA PHE A 156 10.47 1.92 9.42
C PHE A 156 11.05 3.33 9.19
N LEU A 157 12.30 3.41 8.75
CA LEU A 157 12.98 4.68 8.48
C LEU A 157 12.41 5.37 7.23
N ASP A 158 12.04 4.64 6.18
CA ASP A 158 11.40 5.22 4.99
C ASP A 158 10.05 5.83 5.32
N VAL A 159 9.28 5.17 6.20
CA VAL A 159 8.00 5.69 6.69
C VAL A 159 8.19 6.94 7.54
N ALA A 160 9.21 6.97 8.41
CA ALA A 160 9.50 8.11 9.27
C ALA A 160 10.03 9.32 8.48
N LEU A 161 10.94 9.10 7.52
CA LEU A 161 11.54 10.16 6.72
C LEU A 161 10.56 10.72 5.68
N ASN A 162 9.73 9.87 5.08
CA ASN A 162 8.71 10.28 4.11
C ASN A 162 7.34 10.56 4.75
N PHE A 163 7.27 10.72 6.07
CA PHE A 163 6.03 11.05 6.77
C PHE A 163 5.47 12.41 6.33
N ASN A 164 6.34 13.33 5.92
CA ASN A 164 5.98 14.68 5.50
C ASN A 164 5.74 14.81 3.97
N THR A 165 6.18 13.83 3.17
CA THR A 165 5.96 13.75 1.72
C THR A 165 4.85 12.74 1.43
N GLN A 166 3.63 13.25 1.29
CA GLN A 166 2.46 12.38 1.05
C GLN A 166 2.48 11.75 -0.34
N ALA A 167 2.89 12.48 -1.39
CA ALA A 167 2.96 11.95 -2.75
C ALA A 167 4.08 10.92 -2.90
N LEU A 168 3.75 9.75 -3.47
CA LEU A 168 4.71 8.70 -3.78
C LEU A 168 5.42 9.04 -5.11
N GLN A 169 6.74 9.20 -5.05
CA GLN A 169 7.57 9.56 -6.20
C GLN A 169 8.29 8.35 -6.82
N ASP A 170 8.41 7.25 -6.07
CA ASP A 170 9.07 6.02 -6.54
C ASP A 170 8.26 5.33 -7.64
N ASP A 171 8.92 4.47 -8.41
CA ASP A 171 8.23 3.65 -9.42
C ASP A 171 7.15 2.78 -8.77
N ASN A 172 5.97 2.78 -9.37
CA ASN A 172 4.82 2.08 -8.85
C ASN A 172 3.78 1.82 -9.95
N ILE A 173 2.93 0.82 -9.73
CA ILE A 173 1.94 0.40 -10.72
C ILE A 173 0.96 1.53 -11.09
N ILE A 174 0.56 2.39 -10.16
CA ILE A 174 -0.36 3.50 -10.44
C ILE A 174 0.28 4.52 -11.39
N GLY A 175 1.54 4.87 -11.15
CA GLY A 175 2.33 5.70 -12.04
C GLY A 175 2.47 5.09 -13.43
N GLN A 176 2.75 3.78 -13.51
CA GLN A 176 2.83 3.08 -14.80
C GLN A 176 1.51 3.08 -15.57
N PHE A 177 0.37 2.93 -14.90
CA PHE A 177 -0.96 3.08 -15.53
C PHE A 177 -1.16 4.51 -16.03
N PHE A 178 -0.82 5.52 -15.22
CA PHE A 178 -0.92 6.93 -15.60
C PHE A 178 -0.08 7.27 -16.84
N TRP A 179 1.20 6.87 -16.86
CA TRP A 179 2.10 7.15 -17.97
C TRP A 179 1.72 6.43 -19.27
N THR A 180 1.03 5.30 -19.17
CA THR A 180 0.48 4.56 -20.33
C THR A 180 -0.90 5.04 -20.75
N GLY A 181 -1.40 6.15 -20.17
CA GLY A 181 -2.67 6.76 -20.54
C GLY A 181 -3.91 5.99 -20.08
N ARG A 182 -3.73 5.00 -19.19
CA ARG A 182 -4.83 4.22 -18.65
C ARG A 182 -5.65 5.09 -17.70
N LYS A 183 -6.97 5.03 -17.87
CA LYS A 183 -7.93 5.82 -17.11
C LYS A 183 -8.23 5.13 -15.80
N MET A 184 -8.05 5.85 -14.69
CA MET A 184 -8.19 5.30 -13.35
C MET A 184 -9.27 6.03 -12.56
N VAL A 185 -10.07 5.28 -11.80
CA VAL A 185 -11.11 5.80 -10.89
C VAL A 185 -10.81 5.31 -9.47
N MET A 186 -11.05 6.14 -8.45
CA MET A 186 -10.81 5.79 -7.05
C MET A 186 -11.98 6.21 -6.16
N HIS A 187 -12.56 5.26 -5.41
CA HIS A 187 -13.50 5.55 -4.33
C HIS A 187 -12.99 4.95 -3.01
N GLY A 188 -13.11 5.69 -1.90
CA GLY A 188 -12.73 5.21 -0.57
C GLY A 188 -11.69 6.07 0.13
N ASP A 189 -10.82 5.47 0.94
CA ASP A 189 -9.86 6.20 1.79
C ASP A 189 -9.01 7.22 1.00
N ASP A 190 -9.10 8.50 1.39
CA ASP A 190 -8.46 9.65 0.72
C ASP A 190 -6.91 9.58 0.66
N THR A 191 -6.27 8.62 1.34
CA THR A 191 -4.84 8.33 1.26
C THR A 191 -4.38 8.08 -0.18
N TRP A 192 -5.20 7.47 -1.04
CA TRP A 192 -4.84 7.29 -2.45
C TRP A 192 -4.69 8.62 -3.18
N LEU A 193 -5.55 9.61 -2.90
CA LEU A 193 -5.48 10.93 -3.54
C LEU A 193 -4.24 11.71 -3.08
N LYS A 194 -3.82 11.49 -1.83
CA LYS A 194 -2.61 12.07 -1.25
C LYS A 194 -1.35 11.44 -1.84
N LEU A 195 -1.36 10.12 -2.06
CA LEU A 195 -0.24 9.36 -2.64
C LEU A 195 -0.07 9.62 -4.15
N PHE A 196 -1.18 9.75 -4.88
CA PHE A 196 -1.20 9.82 -6.35
C PHE A 196 -1.98 11.05 -6.86
N PRO A 197 -1.53 12.27 -6.52
CA PRO A 197 -2.24 13.48 -6.90
C PRO A 197 -2.34 13.60 -8.43
N GLY A 198 -3.55 13.85 -8.94
CA GLY A 198 -3.81 14.04 -10.37
C GLY A 198 -3.82 12.77 -11.22
N SER A 199 -3.72 11.58 -10.62
CA SER A 199 -3.69 10.32 -11.37
C SER A 199 -5.09 9.79 -11.75
N PHE A 200 -6.14 10.21 -11.05
CA PHE A 200 -7.50 9.68 -11.23
C PHE A 200 -8.37 10.62 -12.06
N ILE A 201 -9.10 10.08 -13.05
CA ILE A 201 -10.02 10.85 -13.89
C ILE A 201 -11.34 11.17 -13.18
N ARG A 202 -11.70 10.34 -12.20
CA ARG A 202 -12.82 10.52 -11.27
C ARG A 202 -12.42 9.95 -9.92
N HIS A 203 -12.85 10.60 -8.85
CA HIS A 203 -12.60 10.09 -7.52
C HIS A 203 -13.60 10.58 -6.48
N ASP A 204 -13.78 9.78 -5.42
CA ASP A 204 -14.60 10.08 -4.26
C ASP A 204 -13.86 9.65 -2.99
N GLY A 205 -13.10 10.59 -2.43
CA GLY A 205 -12.25 10.35 -1.26
C GLY A 205 -13.02 10.54 0.05
N VAL A 206 -12.93 9.57 0.95
CA VAL A 206 -13.50 9.60 2.29
C VAL A 206 -12.36 9.72 3.29
N SER A 207 -12.47 10.67 4.22
CA SER A 207 -11.49 10.83 5.30
C SER A 207 -11.72 9.78 6.39
N SER A 208 -10.67 9.03 6.72
CA SER A 208 -10.66 8.01 7.77
C SER A 208 -10.76 8.58 9.19
N PHE A 209 -10.58 9.89 9.39
CA PHE A 209 -10.32 10.43 10.73
C PHE A 209 -11.54 10.75 11.61
N PHE A 210 -12.79 10.64 11.13
CA PHE A 210 -13.91 11.21 11.89
C PHE A 210 -15.28 10.53 11.78
N VAL A 211 -15.34 9.20 11.79
CA VAL A 211 -16.64 8.53 11.89
C VAL A 211 -16.57 7.33 12.85
N LYS A 212 -17.42 7.35 13.88
CA LYS A 212 -17.68 6.20 14.76
C LYS A 212 -18.49 5.09 14.05
N ASP A 213 -18.87 5.33 12.80
CA ASP A 213 -19.76 4.51 11.99
C ASP A 213 -19.00 3.97 10.78
N THR A 214 -18.56 2.72 10.88
CA THR A 214 -17.86 2.02 9.81
C THR A 214 -18.79 1.65 8.66
N VAL A 215 -20.08 1.45 8.94
CA VAL A 215 -21.08 1.06 7.94
C VAL A 215 -21.35 2.22 7.00
N GLN A 216 -21.57 3.42 7.55
CA GLN A 216 -21.81 4.60 6.72
C GLN A 216 -20.60 4.96 5.86
N VAL A 217 -19.38 4.75 6.38
CA VAL A 217 -18.13 4.97 5.63
C VAL A 217 -18.01 3.99 4.46
N ASP A 218 -18.24 2.69 4.68
CA ASP A 218 -18.18 1.69 3.61
C ASP A 218 -19.32 1.84 2.59
N GLN A 219 -20.49 2.32 3.02
CA GLN A 219 -21.58 2.70 2.11
C GLN A 219 -21.18 3.89 1.22
N ASN A 220 -20.42 4.86 1.74
CA ASN A 220 -19.94 5.96 0.92
C ASN A 220 -18.98 5.52 -0.18
N VAL A 221 -18.23 4.44 0.02
CA VAL A 221 -17.39 3.84 -1.04
C VAL A 221 -18.25 3.25 -2.15
N SER A 222 -19.38 2.64 -1.78
CA SER A 222 -20.23 1.88 -2.71
C SER A 222 -21.31 2.72 -3.40
N ARG A 223 -21.60 3.93 -2.91
CA ARG A 223 -22.74 4.75 -3.36
C ARG A 223 -22.75 5.09 -4.86
N HIS A 224 -21.59 5.09 -5.51
CA HIS A 224 -21.43 5.37 -6.94
C HIS A 224 -21.01 4.13 -7.74
N LEU A 225 -20.92 2.95 -7.10
CA LEU A 225 -20.37 1.77 -7.73
C LEU A 225 -21.24 1.27 -8.89
N ASP A 226 -22.56 1.28 -8.73
CA ASP A 226 -23.49 0.87 -9.79
C ASP A 226 -23.32 1.71 -11.06
N GLU A 227 -23.15 3.02 -10.89
CA GLU A 227 -22.89 3.94 -12.00
C GLU A 227 -21.54 3.65 -12.66
N GLU A 228 -20.46 3.49 -11.88
CA GLU A 228 -19.13 3.20 -12.44
C GLU A 228 -19.05 1.85 -13.16
N LEU A 229 -19.75 0.82 -12.66
CA LEU A 229 -19.80 -0.49 -13.31
C LEU A 229 -20.51 -0.45 -14.67
N CYS A 230 -21.47 0.46 -14.85
CA CYS A 230 -22.18 0.67 -16.11
C CYS A 230 -21.37 1.47 -17.15
N ARG A 231 -20.29 2.13 -16.75
CA ARG A 231 -19.41 2.90 -17.66
C ARG A 231 -18.33 2.02 -18.25
N ASP A 232 -17.87 2.37 -19.44
CA ASP A 232 -16.79 1.71 -20.20
C ASP A 232 -15.56 2.63 -20.39
N ASP A 233 -15.51 3.77 -19.69
CA ASP A 233 -14.54 4.84 -19.89
C ASP A 233 -13.35 4.78 -18.91
N TRP A 234 -13.09 3.63 -18.27
CA TRP A 234 -11.99 3.42 -17.31
C TRP A 234 -11.33 2.05 -17.49
N ASP A 235 -10.02 1.96 -17.17
CA ASP A 235 -9.21 0.73 -17.22
C ASP A 235 -8.99 0.11 -15.82
N LEU A 236 -8.86 0.94 -14.77
CA LEU A 236 -8.68 0.52 -13.38
C LEU A 236 -9.62 1.26 -12.42
N LEU A 237 -10.39 0.51 -11.63
CA LEU A 237 -11.22 1.02 -10.54
C LEU A 237 -10.63 0.57 -9.19
N ILE A 238 -10.31 1.53 -8.32
CA ILE A 238 -9.83 1.28 -6.96
C ILE A 238 -10.98 1.52 -5.98
N LEU A 239 -11.25 0.52 -5.15
CA LEU A 239 -12.21 0.59 -4.05
C LEU A 239 -11.47 0.36 -2.73
N HIS A 240 -11.47 1.33 -1.83
CA HIS A 240 -10.81 1.21 -0.54
C HIS A 240 -11.79 1.35 0.62
N TYR A 241 -12.23 0.21 1.13
CA TYR A 241 -13.08 0.08 2.31
C TYR A 241 -12.23 0.14 3.58
N LEU A 242 -12.72 0.87 4.57
CA LEU A 242 -12.00 1.04 5.84
C LEU A 242 -12.19 -0.15 6.79
N GLY A 243 -13.21 -0.98 6.51
CA GLY A 243 -13.34 -2.34 7.04
C GLY A 243 -13.30 -2.41 8.57
N LEU A 244 -12.46 -3.31 9.09
CA LEU A 244 -12.46 -3.68 10.52
C LEU A 244 -11.45 -2.90 11.37
N ASP A 245 -10.56 -2.12 10.76
CA ASP A 245 -9.48 -1.43 11.49
C ASP A 245 -10.04 -0.35 12.45
N HIS A 246 -11.14 0.30 12.06
CA HIS A 246 -11.88 1.25 12.89
C HIS A 246 -12.58 0.60 14.09
N VAL A 247 -13.09 -0.63 13.94
CA VAL A 247 -13.70 -1.40 15.04
C VAL A 247 -12.64 -1.82 16.06
N GLY A 248 -11.43 -2.13 15.58
CA GLY A 248 -10.28 -2.50 16.42
C GLY A 248 -9.81 -1.38 17.35
N HIS A 249 -9.86 -0.13 16.90
CA HIS A 249 -9.47 1.04 17.71
C HIS A 249 -10.48 1.39 18.82
N LEU A 250 -11.77 1.08 18.65
CA LEU A 250 -12.82 1.40 19.63
C LEU A 250 -13.05 0.30 20.68
N GLY A 251 -12.79 -0.97 20.35
CA GLY A 251 -13.13 -2.10 21.22
C GLY A 251 -11.98 -3.04 21.60
N GLY A 252 -10.79 -2.86 21.01
CA GLY A 252 -9.75 -3.89 21.03
C GLY A 252 -10.18 -5.16 20.27
N ARG A 253 -9.23 -6.05 19.98
CA ARG A 253 -9.47 -7.36 19.34
C ARG A 253 -10.18 -8.33 20.29
N ASN A 254 -11.34 -7.96 20.81
CA ASN A 254 -12.14 -8.81 21.68
C ASN A 254 -13.47 -9.22 21.02
N ARG A 255 -13.84 -10.48 21.27
CA ARG A 255 -14.70 -11.35 20.46
C ARG A 255 -16.14 -10.88 20.19
N TYR A 256 -16.61 -9.82 20.83
CA TYR A 256 -18.02 -9.41 20.78
C TYR A 256 -18.29 -8.26 19.81
N THR A 257 -17.33 -7.35 19.57
CA THR A 257 -17.58 -6.15 18.78
C THR A 257 -17.59 -6.43 17.26
N LEU A 258 -16.82 -7.40 16.79
CA LEU A 258 -16.72 -7.76 15.36
C LEU A 258 -17.99 -8.42 14.80
N LEU A 259 -18.83 -9.01 15.66
CA LEU A 259 -20.06 -9.70 15.25
C LEU A 259 -21.29 -8.78 15.21
N HIS A 260 -21.17 -7.52 15.66
CA HIS A 260 -22.29 -6.55 15.68
C HIS A 260 -22.19 -5.45 14.62
N CYS A 261 -21.16 -5.46 13.75
CA CYS A 261 -21.11 -4.59 12.58
C CYS A 261 -21.90 -5.13 11.37
N ASN A 262 -22.54 -6.30 11.48
CA ASN A 262 -23.25 -6.98 10.39
C ASN A 262 -24.77 -7.10 10.63
N THR A 263 -25.39 -6.13 11.32
CA THR A 263 -26.84 -5.97 11.36
C THR A 263 -27.24 -4.56 10.96
#